data_AF-A0A962BUG1-F1
#
_entry.id   AF-A0A962BUG1-F1
#
_cell.length_a   1.000
_cell.length_b   1.000
_cell.length_c   1.000
_cell.angle_alpha   90.00
_cell.angle_beta   90.00
_cell.angle_gamma   90.00
#
_symmetry.space_group_name_H-M   'P 1'
#
loop_
_entity.id
_entity.type
_entity.pdbx_description
1 polymer ?
#
loop_
_entity_poly.entity_id
_entity_poly.type
_entity_poly.pdbx_seq_one_letter_code
_entity_poly.pdbx_strand_id
1 'polypeptide(L)'
;MKLSLLALSCATLLATIGPVQAAEPATNQPIRPVSQCLRTDRISDWKVIDDQHLMVKSLGSRYFDIRLTTHCPRLTTSSYIGFRDGVQPLMQPSRRAGNAPGQNPTTTDGRICGDIGDAVIPQTGTVDSTQPPCDIASIQRIDEDTWKAAKKVPR
;
A
#
# COMPACT_ATOMS: atom_id res chain seq x y z
N MET A 1 -56.28 -3.24 -57.73
CA MET A 1 -55.33 -3.82 -56.74
C MET A 1 -53.90 -3.40 -57.11
N LYS A 2 -53.21 -2.69 -56.21
CA LYS A 2 -51.75 -2.56 -56.02
C LYS A 2 -51.41 -1.13 -55.54
N LEU A 3 -51.36 -0.95 -54.22
CA LEU A 3 -50.65 0.15 -53.58
C LEU A 3 -49.24 -0.36 -53.27
N SER A 4 -48.22 0.29 -53.84
CA SER A 4 -46.82 0.06 -53.49
C SER A 4 -46.40 1.04 -52.39
N LEU A 5 -46.05 0.51 -51.22
CA LEU A 5 -45.45 1.26 -50.11
C LEU A 5 -43.98 1.59 -50.43
N LEU A 6 -43.59 2.85 -50.24
CA LEU A 6 -42.19 3.28 -50.18
C LEU A 6 -41.80 3.46 -48.71
N ALA A 7 -40.85 2.65 -48.26
CA ALA A 7 -40.26 2.66 -46.94
C ALA A 7 -39.30 3.86 -46.78
N LEU A 8 -39.47 4.66 -45.72
CA LEU A 8 -38.51 5.69 -45.32
C LEU A 8 -37.67 5.16 -44.14
N SER A 9 -36.36 5.16 -44.36
CA SER A 9 -35.32 4.60 -43.50
C SER A 9 -35.13 5.36 -42.19
N CYS A 10 -35.01 4.60 -41.10
CA CYS A 10 -34.69 5.07 -39.76
C CYS A 10 -33.16 5.18 -39.61
N ALA A 11 -32.65 6.38 -39.30
CA ALA A 11 -31.22 6.60 -39.03
C ALA A 11 -30.94 6.45 -37.53
N THR A 12 -30.21 5.41 -37.14
CA THR A 12 -29.78 5.14 -35.77
C THR A 12 -28.43 5.78 -35.47
N LEU A 13 -28.38 6.73 -34.52
CA LEU A 13 -27.15 7.23 -33.92
C LEU A 13 -26.56 6.16 -32.99
N LEU A 14 -25.33 5.71 -33.27
CA LEU A 14 -24.53 4.90 -32.36
C LEU A 14 -23.72 5.83 -31.44
N ALA A 15 -24.14 5.94 -30.18
CA ALA A 15 -23.33 6.55 -29.12
C ALA A 15 -22.31 5.52 -28.61
N THR A 16 -21.03 5.76 -28.83
CA THR A 16 -19.93 4.94 -28.31
C THR A 16 -19.67 5.29 -26.85
N ILE A 17 -20.19 4.47 -25.94
CA ILE A 17 -19.85 4.52 -24.51
C ILE A 17 -18.48 3.84 -24.35
N GLY A 18 -17.43 4.63 -24.12
CA GLY A 18 -16.12 4.10 -23.75
C GLY A 18 -16.15 3.46 -22.36
N PRO A 19 -15.41 2.37 -22.12
CA PRO A 19 -15.35 1.75 -20.80
C PRO A 19 -14.63 2.68 -19.82
N VAL A 20 -15.34 3.13 -18.79
CA VAL A 20 -14.73 3.68 -17.57
C VAL A 20 -14.07 2.51 -16.84
N GLN A 21 -12.75 2.45 -16.86
CA GLN A 21 -12.00 1.56 -15.98
C GLN A 21 -12.11 2.12 -14.56
N ALA A 22 -13.03 1.56 -13.77
CA ALA A 22 -13.02 1.71 -12.33
C ALA A 22 -11.73 1.06 -11.80
N ALA A 23 -10.89 1.84 -11.13
CA ALA A 23 -9.77 1.30 -10.39
C ALA A 23 -10.32 0.32 -9.33
N GLU A 24 -10.06 -0.97 -9.49
CA GLU A 24 -10.45 -1.97 -8.50
C GLU A 24 -9.82 -1.60 -7.14
N PRO A 25 -10.57 -1.67 -6.03
CA PRO A 25 -10.01 -1.45 -4.71
C PRO A 25 -8.94 -2.52 -4.50
N ALA A 26 -7.69 -2.07 -4.35
CA ALA A 26 -6.57 -2.97 -4.18
C ALA A 26 -6.82 -3.87 -2.97
N THR A 27 -7.00 -5.16 -3.22
CA THR A 27 -7.19 -6.16 -2.18
C THR A 27 -5.99 -6.10 -1.24
N ASN A 28 -6.22 -5.80 0.04
CA ASN A 28 -5.22 -5.68 1.11
C ASN A 28 -4.56 -7.05 1.43
N GLN A 29 -3.87 -7.64 0.45
CA GLN A 29 -3.08 -8.84 0.65
C GLN A 29 -1.62 -8.45 0.92
N PRO A 30 -0.97 -9.07 1.91
CA PRO A 30 0.45 -8.89 2.13
C PRO A 30 1.25 -9.22 0.88
N ILE A 31 2.33 -8.48 0.63
CA ILE A 31 3.25 -8.75 -0.47
C ILE A 31 3.84 -10.15 -0.30
N ARG A 32 3.74 -10.97 -1.36
CA ARG A 32 4.36 -12.29 -1.44
C ARG A 32 5.01 -12.46 -2.82
N PRO A 33 6.16 -13.17 -2.91
CA PRO A 33 6.94 -13.76 -1.82
C PRO A 33 7.63 -12.72 -0.93
N VAL A 34 8.04 -13.10 0.29
CA VAL A 34 8.68 -12.19 1.29
C VAL A 34 9.93 -11.48 0.78
N SER A 35 10.63 -12.08 -0.19
CA SER A 35 11.77 -11.45 -0.85
C SER A 35 11.42 -10.12 -1.54
N GLN A 36 10.14 -9.94 -1.90
CA GLN A 36 9.61 -8.72 -2.52
C GLN A 36 9.12 -7.68 -1.51
N CYS A 37 9.10 -7.98 -0.22
CA CYS A 37 8.71 -7.01 0.80
C CYS A 37 9.67 -5.83 0.91
N LEU A 38 9.17 -4.74 1.46
CA LEU A 38 9.96 -3.54 1.71
C LEU A 38 10.95 -3.83 2.83
N ARG A 39 12.23 -3.60 2.55
CA ARG A 39 13.31 -3.69 3.53
C ARG A 39 13.51 -2.33 4.20
N THR A 40 13.27 -2.25 5.50
CA THR A 40 13.33 -0.98 6.24
C THR A 40 14.76 -0.45 6.34
N ASP A 41 15.76 -1.35 6.38
CA ASP A 41 17.20 -1.02 6.33
C ASP A 41 17.68 -0.44 4.99
N ARG A 42 16.83 -0.46 3.95
CA ARG A 42 17.15 0.00 2.59
C ARG A 42 16.31 1.20 2.18
N ILE A 43 15.59 1.83 3.10
CA ILE A 43 14.83 3.04 2.83
C ILE A 43 15.80 4.20 2.59
N SER A 44 15.54 4.96 1.52
CA SER A 44 16.37 6.07 1.08
C SER A 44 15.64 7.40 1.06
N ASP A 45 14.32 7.40 0.88
CA ASP A 45 13.47 8.58 0.96
C ASP A 45 12.02 8.16 1.28
N TRP A 46 11.20 9.08 1.78
CA TRP A 46 9.78 8.90 2.04
C TRP A 46 8.97 10.18 1.77
N LYS A 47 7.68 10.00 1.52
CA LYS A 47 6.70 11.07 1.33
C LYS A 47 5.49 10.79 2.20
N VAL A 48 5.19 11.68 3.13
CA VAL A 48 3.90 11.66 3.83
C VAL A 48 2.90 12.41 2.96
N ILE A 49 1.80 11.74 2.63
CA ILE A 49 0.72 12.26 1.78
C ILE A 49 -0.42 12.82 2.64
N ASP A 50 -0.76 12.11 3.73
CA ASP A 50 -1.70 12.52 4.77
C ASP A 50 -1.42 11.72 6.07
N ASP A 51 -2.32 11.73 7.04
CA ASP A 51 -2.19 11.02 8.33
C ASP A 51 -2.46 9.51 8.27
N GLN A 52 -2.84 8.95 7.12
CA GLN A 52 -3.05 7.52 6.89
C GLN A 52 -2.22 6.99 5.72
N HIS A 53 -1.47 7.85 5.05
CA HIS A 53 -0.84 7.53 3.79
C HIS A 53 0.57 8.09 3.70
N LEU A 54 1.50 7.18 3.43
CA LEU A 54 2.85 7.52 3.06
C LEU A 54 3.31 6.66 1.90
N MET A 55 4.29 7.17 1.17
CA MET A 55 5.03 6.40 0.20
C MET A 55 6.48 6.31 0.64
N VAL A 56 7.16 5.25 0.23
CA VAL A 56 8.57 4.99 0.53
C VAL A 56 9.36 4.67 -0.74
N LYS A 57 10.55 5.24 -0.86
CA LYS A 57 11.57 4.87 -1.84
C LYS A 57 12.66 4.06 -1.16
N SER A 58 12.83 2.81 -1.60
CA SER A 58 13.91 1.92 -1.22
C SER A 58 15.03 1.95 -2.26
N LEU A 59 16.25 1.62 -1.82
CA LEU A 59 17.40 1.40 -2.70
C LEU A 59 17.06 0.42 -3.84
N GLY A 60 17.70 0.61 -4.99
CA GLY A 60 17.45 -0.17 -6.21
C GLY A 60 16.18 0.24 -6.97
N SER A 61 15.76 1.52 -6.86
CA SER A 61 14.59 2.08 -7.56
C SER A 61 13.30 1.30 -7.31
N ARG A 62 13.04 0.98 -6.03
CA ARG A 62 11.81 0.32 -5.59
C ARG A 62 10.96 1.30 -4.82
N TYR A 63 9.70 1.41 -5.18
CA TYR A 63 8.76 2.38 -4.62
C TYR A 63 7.57 1.64 -4.03
N PHE A 64 7.09 2.12 -2.88
CA PHE A 64 6.01 1.47 -2.15
C PHE A 64 4.97 2.50 -1.69
N ASP A 65 3.71 2.16 -1.87
CA ASP A 65 2.55 2.82 -1.26
C ASP A 65 2.23 2.11 0.06
N ILE A 66 2.09 2.87 1.15
CA ILE A 66 1.77 2.33 2.47
C ILE A 66 0.53 3.04 3.00
N ARG A 67 -0.51 2.24 3.27
CA ARG A 67 -1.77 2.70 3.88
C ARG A 67 -1.86 2.21 5.31
N LEU A 68 -2.28 3.08 6.21
CA LEU A 68 -2.47 2.78 7.63
C LEU A 68 -3.92 2.42 7.91
N THR A 69 -4.14 1.52 8.87
CA THR A 69 -5.48 1.05 9.26
C THR A 69 -6.32 2.17 9.85
N THR A 70 -5.70 3.06 10.62
CA THR A 70 -6.36 4.16 11.31
C THR A 70 -5.57 5.45 11.14
N HIS A 71 -6.24 6.57 11.40
CA HIS A 71 -5.63 7.90 11.39
C HIS A 71 -4.44 7.97 12.36
N CYS A 72 -3.31 8.45 11.87
CA CYS A 72 -2.05 8.58 12.60
C CYS A 72 -1.63 10.07 12.65
N PRO A 73 -2.18 10.88 13.58
CA PRO A 73 -2.03 12.34 13.56
C PRO A 73 -0.57 12.84 13.62
N ARG A 74 0.33 12.02 14.16
CA ARG A 74 1.75 12.36 14.28
C ARG A 74 2.52 12.13 12.97
N LEU A 75 1.95 11.43 11.99
CA LEU A 75 2.63 11.12 10.73
C LEU A 75 3.00 12.38 9.94
N THR A 76 2.10 13.36 9.88
CA THR A 76 2.29 14.62 9.13
C THR A 76 3.21 15.62 9.82
N THR A 77 3.33 15.53 11.15
CA THR A 77 4.14 16.45 11.97
C THR A 77 5.52 15.88 12.34
N SER A 78 5.74 14.58 12.13
CA SER A 78 7.01 13.93 12.46
C SER A 78 8.10 14.26 11.47
N SER A 79 9.31 14.44 11.98
CA SER A 79 10.50 14.67 11.14
C SER A 79 11.13 13.37 10.68
N TYR A 80 10.91 12.28 11.42
CA TYR A 80 11.47 10.96 11.18
C TYR A 80 10.37 9.90 11.22
N ILE A 81 10.57 8.80 10.51
CA ILE A 81 9.69 7.63 10.56
C ILE A 81 10.52 6.39 10.87
N GLY A 82 10.06 5.61 11.84
CA GLY A 82 10.52 4.25 12.09
C GLY A 82 9.52 3.24 11.55
N PHE A 83 9.93 1.98 11.54
CA PHE A 83 9.09 0.86 11.13
C PHE A 83 9.27 -0.28 12.13
N ARG A 84 8.19 -1.04 12.31
CA ARG A 84 8.19 -2.31 13.04
C ARG A 84 7.70 -3.39 12.10
N ASP A 85 8.42 -4.50 12.05
CA ASP A 85 8.00 -5.72 11.37
C ASP A 85 7.04 -6.55 12.23
N GLY A 86 6.19 -7.32 11.56
CA GLY A 86 5.10 -8.07 12.16
C GLY A 86 5.54 -8.94 13.34
N VAL A 87 4.69 -9.01 14.35
CA VAL A 87 4.88 -9.92 15.48
C VAL A 87 4.53 -11.34 15.04
N GLN A 88 5.48 -12.27 15.15
CA GLN A 88 5.11 -13.69 15.24
C GLN A 88 4.13 -13.83 16.42
N PRO A 89 2.96 -14.47 16.25
CA PRO A 89 2.09 -14.78 17.38
C PRO A 89 2.92 -15.59 18.39
N LEU A 90 3.16 -15.03 19.57
CA LEU A 90 3.99 -15.62 20.65
C LEU A 90 3.36 -16.89 21.28
N MET A 91 2.42 -17.55 20.60
CA MET A 91 1.67 -18.73 21.06
C MET A 91 1.96 -20.01 20.27
N GLN A 92 3.15 -20.17 19.68
CA GLN A 92 3.57 -21.49 19.19
C GLN A 92 4.82 -21.97 19.91
N PRO A 93 4.67 -22.86 20.92
CA PRO A 93 5.81 -23.46 21.57
C PRO A 93 6.51 -24.36 20.55
N SER A 94 7.75 -24.02 20.24
CA SER A 94 8.76 -24.94 19.72
C SER A 94 8.38 -25.74 18.47
N ARG A 95 8.80 -25.24 17.30
CA ARG A 95 9.62 -25.96 16.28
C ARG A 95 9.57 -25.18 14.98
N ARG A 96 10.73 -24.64 14.55
CA ARG A 96 11.04 -24.16 13.20
C ARG A 96 9.92 -23.29 12.59
N ALA A 97 10.07 -21.97 12.70
CA ALA A 97 9.36 -20.98 11.89
C ALA A 97 9.78 -21.07 10.41
N GLY A 98 9.53 -22.23 9.80
CA GLY A 98 9.76 -22.52 8.41
C GLY A 98 8.43 -22.93 7.80
N ASN A 99 7.86 -22.04 7.00
CA ASN A 99 6.99 -22.34 5.87
C ASN A 99 6.06 -23.57 6.06
N ALA A 100 5.14 -23.51 7.02
CA ALA A 100 3.99 -24.40 6.97
C ALA A 100 3.10 -23.98 5.78
N PRO A 101 2.59 -24.90 4.94
CA PRO A 101 1.65 -24.57 3.88
C PRO A 101 0.42 -23.88 4.49
N GLY A 102 0.17 -22.63 4.10
CA GLY A 102 -0.96 -21.83 4.60
C GLY A 102 -0.66 -20.90 5.78
N GLN A 103 0.58 -20.86 6.31
CA GLN A 103 0.97 -19.79 7.22
C GLN A 103 1.60 -18.63 6.45
N ASN A 104 1.11 -17.41 6.68
CA ASN A 104 1.73 -16.19 6.20
C ASN A 104 3.08 -16.03 6.91
N PRO A 105 4.22 -16.10 6.20
CA PRO A 105 5.51 -15.84 6.82
C PRO A 105 5.50 -14.39 7.35
N THR A 106 5.59 -14.25 8.67
CA THR A 106 5.89 -12.99 9.32
C THR A 106 7.40 -12.77 9.28
N THR A 107 7.79 -11.53 9.05
CA THR A 107 9.18 -11.10 8.94
C THR A 107 9.69 -10.70 10.31
N THR A 108 10.88 -11.18 10.67
CA THR A 108 11.66 -10.72 11.84
C THR A 108 13.04 -10.22 11.41
N ASP A 109 13.21 -10.02 10.09
CA ASP A 109 14.46 -9.62 9.44
C ASP A 109 14.44 -8.14 9.00
N GLY A 110 13.53 -7.33 9.55
CA GLY A 110 13.38 -5.91 9.20
C GLY A 110 12.66 -5.68 7.88
N ARG A 111 11.92 -6.67 7.36
CA ARG A 111 11.03 -6.50 6.22
C ARG A 111 9.62 -6.19 6.68
N ILE A 112 8.90 -5.38 5.92
CA ILE A 112 7.46 -5.17 6.09
C ILE A 112 6.76 -5.51 4.78
N CYS A 113 5.71 -6.32 4.91
CA CYS A 113 4.96 -6.89 3.80
C CYS A 113 3.50 -6.42 3.78
N GLY A 114 3.05 -5.71 4.81
CA GLY A 114 1.63 -5.49 5.09
C GLY A 114 1.02 -6.64 5.88
N ASP A 115 1.83 -7.35 6.67
CA ASP A 115 1.39 -8.42 7.56
C ASP A 115 0.85 -7.86 8.89
N ILE A 116 0.13 -8.69 9.64
CA ILE A 116 -0.38 -8.33 10.97
C ILE A 116 0.80 -7.94 11.87
N GLY A 117 0.71 -6.76 12.49
CA GLY A 117 1.73 -6.22 13.39
C GLY A 117 2.76 -5.32 12.72
N ASP A 118 2.84 -5.32 11.38
CA ASP A 118 3.62 -4.34 10.63
C ASP A 118 3.09 -2.95 10.96
N ALA A 119 3.98 -2.00 11.28
CA ALA A 119 3.58 -0.66 11.69
C ALA A 119 4.59 0.41 11.31
N VAL A 120 4.09 1.64 11.17
CA VAL A 120 4.88 2.87 11.08
C VAL A 120 4.96 3.53 12.45
N ILE A 121 6.13 4.01 12.82
CA ILE A 121 6.37 4.70 14.10
C ILE A 121 6.77 6.15 13.80
N PRO A 122 5.86 7.12 13.92
CA PRO A 122 6.21 8.54 13.73
C PRO A 122 7.15 9.00 14.84
N GLN A 123 8.35 9.46 14.49
CA GLN A 123 9.35 9.91 15.46
C GLN A 123 9.41 11.43 15.48
N THR A 124 9.15 11.99 16.67
CA THR A 124 9.51 13.38 17.00
C THR A 124 11.02 13.44 17.22
N GLY A 125 11.71 14.56 17.00
CA GLY A 125 13.18 14.64 17.04
C GLY A 125 13.85 14.34 18.39
N THR A 126 13.08 13.92 19.39
CA THR A 126 13.53 13.29 20.64
C THR A 126 13.46 11.78 20.47
N VAL A 127 14.38 11.02 21.06
CA VAL A 127 14.31 9.55 21.11
C VAL A 127 13.21 9.13 22.09
N ASP A 128 11.99 9.62 21.88
CA ASP A 128 10.79 9.21 22.59
C ASP A 128 10.29 7.94 21.90
N SER A 129 10.82 6.80 22.38
CA SER A 129 10.34 5.46 22.04
C SER A 129 8.92 5.17 22.53
N THR A 130 8.19 6.19 22.98
CA THR A 130 6.83 6.13 23.53
C THR A 130 5.76 6.42 22.49
N GLN A 131 6.14 6.86 21.27
CA GLN A 131 5.14 7.13 20.24
C GLN A 131 4.41 5.84 19.86
N PRO A 132 3.07 5.81 19.91
CA PRO A 132 2.34 4.61 19.54
C PRO A 132 2.57 4.27 18.05
N PRO A 133 2.81 2.99 17.73
CA PRO A 133 2.90 2.51 16.36
C PRO A 133 1.54 2.61 15.68
N CYS A 134 1.55 3.00 14.41
CA CYS A 134 0.37 3.06 13.55
C CYS A 134 0.37 1.85 12.62
N ASP A 135 -0.61 0.96 12.81
CA ASP A 135 -0.67 -0.31 12.09
C ASP A 135 -0.86 -0.10 10.59
N ILE A 136 -0.14 -0.90 9.81
CA ILE A 136 -0.20 -0.88 8.36
C ILE A 136 -1.38 -1.74 7.90
N ALA A 137 -2.27 -1.16 7.10
CA ALA A 137 -3.36 -1.86 6.43
C ALA A 137 -2.90 -2.54 5.14
N SER A 138 -2.03 -1.89 4.37
CA SER A 138 -1.43 -2.48 3.18
C SER A 138 -0.13 -1.83 2.77
N ILE A 139 0.70 -2.62 2.08
CA ILE A 139 1.90 -2.18 1.38
C ILE A 139 1.79 -2.69 -0.04
N GLN A 140 2.00 -1.81 -1.01
CA GLN A 140 1.96 -2.17 -2.41
C GLN A 140 3.16 -1.58 -3.13
N ARG A 141 3.68 -2.30 -4.12
CA ARG A 141 4.73 -1.78 -4.98
C ARG A 141 4.10 -0.85 -6.02
N ILE A 142 4.68 0.33 -6.17
CA ILE A 142 4.30 1.31 -7.20
C ILE A 142 5.47 1.56 -8.15
N ASP A 143 5.18 2.19 -9.29
CA ASP A 143 6.21 2.66 -10.22
C ASP A 143 6.81 4.00 -9.80
N GLU A 144 7.87 4.39 -10.50
CA GLU A 144 8.60 5.63 -10.24
C GLU A 144 7.77 6.87 -10.56
N ASP A 145 6.91 6.80 -11.58
CA ASP A 145 6.12 7.95 -12.03
C ASP A 145 5.02 8.28 -11.02
N THR A 146 4.36 7.27 -10.46
CA THR A 146 3.44 7.39 -9.33
C THR A 146 4.12 8.01 -8.12
N TRP A 147 5.32 7.53 -7.78
CA TRP A 147 6.13 8.11 -6.70
C TRP A 147 6.47 9.58 -6.96
N LYS A 148 6.89 9.94 -8.18
CA LYS A 148 7.24 11.32 -8.54
C LYS A 148 6.05 12.26 -8.51
N ALA A 149 4.90 11.81 -9.02
CA ALA A 149 3.66 12.58 -9.07
C ALA A 149 3.08 12.88 -7.68
N ALA A 150 3.41 12.06 -6.67
CA ALA A 150 2.93 12.25 -5.31
C ALA A 150 3.40 13.57 -4.69
N LYS A 151 2.43 14.37 -4.22
CA LYS A 151 2.62 15.64 -3.51
C LYS A 151 2.80 15.36 -2.02
N LYS A 152 3.87 15.90 -1.42
CA LYS A 152 4.07 15.83 0.04
C LYS A 152 3.16 16.85 0.73
N VAL A 153 2.71 16.55 1.95
CA VAL A 153 2.11 17.57 2.82
C VAL A 153 3.12 18.71 3.02
N PRO A 154 2.73 19.99 2.82
CA PRO A 154 3.59 21.12 3.16
C PRO A 154 3.88 21.09 4.66
N ARG A 155 5.16 21.03 5.03
CA ARG A 155 5.59 21.11 6.43
C ARG A 155 5.83 22.56 6.84
#